data_AF-A0A7J2RDP4-F1
#
_entry.id   AF-A0A7J2RDP4-F1
#
_cell.length_a   1.000
_cell.length_b   1.000
_cell.length_c   1.000
_cell.angle_alpha   90.00
_cell.angle_beta   90.00
_cell.angle_gamma   90.00
#
_symmetry.space_group_name_H-M   'P 1'
#
loop_
_entity.id
_entity.type
_entity.pdbx_description
1 polymer ?
#
loop_
_entity_poly.entity_id
_entity_poly.type
_entity_poly.pdbx_seq_one_letter_code
_entity_poly.pdbx_strand_id
1 'polypeptide(L)'
;MENQAETQHWDSSYNRMLDLSEREVANSLEVTNYLLGTEPKTKEHYDELQDATLVNQLREISEDLDDRWKGAVFSLSPQNPDASRHFCTSTREIINKILEIKAPDTEVLRQVPDCTKTEHGKPTRRSKIKYLLQRKGMSEETLEEFIEQDMGNIIQLVHVLSSGTHGLAGKFDLNQLSSLKKRVEDGIFFLFEIV
;
A
#
# COMPACT_ATOMS: atom_id res chain seq x y z
N MET A 1 -19.82 32.77 0.83
CA MET A 1 -18.91 32.28 1.88
C MET A 1 -18.62 30.78 1.72
N GLU A 2 -19.51 29.98 1.12
CA GLU A 2 -19.25 28.54 0.82
C GLU A 2 -18.07 28.29 -0.13
N ASN A 3 -17.92 29.06 -1.23
CA ASN A 3 -16.84 28.86 -2.19
C ASN A 3 -15.42 28.98 -1.61
N GLN A 4 -15.19 29.78 -0.55
CA GLN A 4 -13.85 29.94 0.02
C GLN A 4 -13.47 28.79 0.95
N ALA A 5 -14.45 28.19 1.64
CA ALA A 5 -14.23 27.05 2.53
C ALA A 5 -13.96 25.77 1.73
N GLU A 6 -14.66 25.57 0.60
CA GLU A 6 -14.40 24.45 -0.30
C GLU A 6 -13.00 24.54 -0.92
N THR A 7 -12.60 25.68 -1.48
CA THR A 7 -11.25 25.84 -2.07
C THR A 7 -10.12 25.60 -1.07
N GLN A 8 -10.25 26.07 0.18
CA GLN A 8 -9.25 25.83 1.23
C GLN A 8 -9.15 24.36 1.65
N HIS A 9 -10.26 23.64 1.66
CA HIS A 9 -10.29 22.20 1.97
C HIS A 9 -9.65 21.36 0.86
N TRP A 10 -9.86 21.75 -0.41
CA TRP A 10 -9.21 21.16 -1.58
C TRP A 10 -7.69 21.31 -1.52
N ASP A 11 -7.20 22.52 -1.27
CA ASP A 11 -5.77 22.79 -1.15
C ASP A 11 -5.12 22.00 -0.02
N SER A 12 -5.80 21.88 1.14
CA SER A 12 -5.27 21.10 2.27
C SER A 12 -5.20 19.60 1.97
N SER A 13 -6.21 19.04 1.31
CA SER A 13 -6.25 17.61 0.97
C SER A 13 -5.22 17.27 -0.09
N TYR A 14 -5.04 18.16 -1.07
CA TYR A 14 -4.06 18.02 -2.14
C TYR A 14 -2.61 18.14 -1.60
N ASN A 15 -2.33 19.12 -0.75
CA ASN A 15 -1.02 19.26 -0.11
C ASN A 15 -0.67 18.02 0.74
N ARG A 16 -1.65 17.49 1.47
CA ARG A 16 -1.45 16.25 2.23
C ARG A 16 -1.12 15.05 1.32
N MET A 17 -1.79 14.95 0.17
CA MET A 17 -1.49 13.90 -0.81
C MET A 17 -0.07 14.04 -1.37
N LEU A 18 0.36 15.27 -1.65
CA LEU A 18 1.72 15.55 -2.12
C LEU A 18 2.77 15.16 -1.07
N ASP A 19 2.59 15.60 0.18
CA ASP A 19 3.50 15.26 1.29
C ASP A 19 3.64 13.74 1.46
N LEU A 20 2.54 13.00 1.31
CA LEU A 20 2.56 11.54 1.39
C LEU A 20 3.21 10.90 0.16
N SER A 21 3.01 11.47 -1.02
CA SER A 21 3.67 10.99 -2.24
C SER A 21 5.19 11.15 -2.14
N GLU A 22 5.67 12.26 -1.58
CA GLU A 22 7.09 12.47 -1.30
C GLU A 22 7.64 11.44 -0.29
N ARG A 23 6.86 11.13 0.75
CA ARG A 23 7.21 10.07 1.71
C ARG A 23 7.27 8.70 1.05
N GLU A 24 6.31 8.35 0.19
CA GLU A 24 6.32 7.06 -0.53
C GLU A 24 7.57 6.90 -1.40
N VAL A 25 7.99 7.97 -2.08
CA VAL A 25 9.24 7.98 -2.85
C VAL A 25 10.47 7.79 -1.95
N ALA A 26 10.54 8.51 -0.83
CA ALA A 26 11.63 8.38 0.13
C ALA A 26 11.71 6.97 0.73
N ASN A 27 10.58 6.43 1.15
CA ASN A 27 10.44 5.07 1.70
C ASN A 27 10.87 4.01 0.69
N SER A 28 10.46 4.16 -0.58
CA SER A 28 10.86 3.25 -1.65
C SER A 28 12.38 3.24 -1.87
N LEU A 29 13.02 4.41 -1.82
CA LEU A 29 14.47 4.53 -1.93
C LEU A 29 15.19 3.91 -0.72
N GLU A 30 14.72 4.19 0.48
CA GLU A 30 15.26 3.65 1.73
C GLU A 30 15.27 2.12 1.71
N VAL A 31 14.12 1.48 1.43
CA VAL A 31 14.05 0.02 1.36
C VAL A 31 14.96 -0.56 0.29
N THR A 32 15.05 0.10 -0.87
CA THR A 32 15.97 -0.33 -1.93
C THR A 32 17.42 -0.31 -1.43
N ASN A 33 17.83 0.74 -0.71
CA ASN A 33 19.17 0.83 -0.13
C ASN A 33 19.44 -0.26 0.92
N TYR A 34 18.48 -0.52 1.82
CA TYR A 34 18.59 -1.60 2.81
C TYR A 34 18.70 -2.98 2.16
N LEU A 35 17.97 -3.22 1.07
CA LEU A 35 18.04 -4.48 0.34
C LEU A 35 19.35 -4.66 -0.42
N LEU A 36 19.92 -3.57 -0.97
CA LEU A 36 21.21 -3.58 -1.65
C LEU A 36 22.41 -3.56 -0.69
N GLY A 37 22.17 -3.39 0.62
CA GLY A 37 23.22 -3.32 1.64
C GLY A 37 24.07 -2.05 1.54
N THR A 38 23.53 -0.99 0.94
CA THR A 38 24.24 0.29 0.75
C THR A 38 24.10 1.23 1.94
N GLU A 39 23.15 0.97 2.84
CA GLU A 39 22.98 1.74 4.08
C GLU A 39 23.53 1.02 5.32
N PRO A 40 24.11 1.79 6.28
CA PRO A 40 24.46 1.24 7.58
C PRO A 40 23.20 0.70 8.27
N LYS A 41 23.36 -0.42 8.97
CA LYS A 41 22.30 -1.03 9.80
C LYS A 41 21.94 -0.09 10.95
N THR A 42 21.12 0.91 10.67
CA THR A 42 20.62 1.83 11.68
C THR A 42 19.36 1.22 12.32
N LYS A 43 19.12 1.58 13.59
CA LYS A 43 18.23 0.90 14.55
C LYS A 43 16.87 0.49 13.99
N GLU A 44 16.38 -0.63 14.53
CA GLU A 44 14.99 -1.10 14.41
C GLU A 44 14.00 0.06 14.51
N HIS A 45 13.28 0.33 13.41
CA HIS A 45 12.23 1.35 13.38
C HIS A 45 10.89 0.66 13.65
N TYR A 46 10.67 0.25 14.91
CA TYR A 46 9.33 -0.13 15.37
C TYR A 46 8.58 1.13 15.77
N ASP A 47 7.75 1.66 14.87
CA ASP A 47 6.78 2.69 15.23
C ASP A 47 5.48 2.01 15.70
N GLU A 48 5.44 1.64 16.98
CA GLU A 48 4.28 0.97 17.59
C GLU A 48 2.99 1.81 17.47
N LEU A 49 3.11 3.14 17.40
CA LEU A 49 1.96 4.04 17.23
C LEU A 49 1.40 3.95 15.81
N GLN A 50 2.28 3.83 14.82
CA GLN A 50 1.90 3.65 13.44
C GLN A 50 1.20 2.29 13.24
N ASP A 51 1.75 1.22 13.83
CA ASP A 51 1.15 -0.11 13.78
C ASP A 51 -0.26 -0.13 14.38
N ALA A 52 -0.45 0.51 15.54
CA ALA A 52 -1.75 0.60 16.18
C ALA A 52 -2.76 1.40 15.33
N THR A 53 -2.30 2.45 14.65
CA THR A 53 -3.15 3.26 13.77
C THR A 53 -3.60 2.45 12.56
N LEU A 54 -2.69 1.69 11.93
CA LEU A 54 -2.99 0.86 10.78
C LEU A 54 -4.02 -0.22 11.13
N VAL A 55 -3.81 -0.91 12.25
CA VAL A 55 -4.72 -1.93 12.77
C VAL A 55 -6.13 -1.36 12.97
N ASN A 56 -6.25 -0.17 13.53
CA ASN A 56 -7.54 0.49 13.72
C ASN A 56 -8.23 0.79 12.38
N GLN A 57 -7.51 1.37 11.42
CA GLN A 57 -8.04 1.69 10.09
C GLN A 57 -8.46 0.44 9.31
N LEU A 58 -7.69 -0.64 9.39
CA LEU A 58 -8.03 -1.92 8.76
C LEU A 58 -9.31 -2.51 9.37
N ARG A 59 -9.42 -2.47 10.71
CA ARG A 59 -10.60 -2.93 11.43
C ARG A 59 -11.85 -2.11 11.09
N GLU A 60 -11.73 -0.81 10.88
CA GLU A 60 -12.83 0.05 10.43
C GLU A 60 -13.36 -0.35 9.05
N ILE A 61 -12.53 -0.94 8.19
CA ILE A 61 -12.98 -1.51 6.91
C ILE A 61 -13.54 -2.92 7.11
N SER A 62 -12.81 -3.81 7.79
CA SER A 62 -13.20 -5.20 8.01
C SER A 62 -12.30 -5.89 9.06
N GLU A 63 -12.89 -6.70 9.95
CA GLU A 63 -12.14 -7.52 10.91
C GLU A 63 -11.17 -8.50 10.21
N ASP A 64 -11.58 -9.09 9.08
CA ASP A 64 -10.70 -9.94 8.24
C ASP A 64 -9.43 -9.22 7.77
N LEU A 65 -9.45 -7.89 7.57
CA LEU A 65 -8.26 -7.13 7.17
C LEU A 65 -7.29 -6.94 8.34
N ASP A 66 -7.81 -6.70 9.55
CA ASP A 66 -7.03 -6.64 10.79
C ASP A 66 -6.33 -7.99 11.05
N ASP A 67 -7.09 -9.09 10.98
CA ASP A 67 -6.56 -10.45 11.19
C ASP A 67 -5.47 -10.80 10.16
N ARG A 68 -5.66 -10.43 8.89
CA ARG A 68 -4.66 -10.62 7.84
C ARG A 68 -3.39 -9.84 8.10
N TRP A 69 -3.49 -8.59 8.55
CA TRP A 69 -2.32 -7.78 8.87
C TRP A 69 -1.55 -8.36 10.05
N LYS A 70 -2.23 -8.74 11.12
CA LYS A 70 -1.62 -9.42 12.27
C LYS A 70 -0.92 -10.72 11.85
N GLY A 71 -1.57 -11.52 11.02
CA GLY A 71 -0.97 -12.74 10.47
C GLY A 71 0.27 -12.46 9.62
N ALA A 72 0.22 -11.40 8.79
CA ALA A 72 1.36 -10.96 8.00
C ALA A 72 2.53 -10.59 8.91
N VAL A 73 2.33 -9.67 9.86
CA VAL A 73 3.37 -9.20 10.79
C VAL A 73 3.91 -10.36 11.63
N PHE A 74 3.04 -11.23 12.15
CA PHE A 74 3.46 -12.42 12.89
C PHE A 74 4.34 -13.37 12.05
N SER A 75 4.10 -13.43 10.74
CA SER A 75 4.89 -14.27 9.84
C SER A 75 6.33 -13.77 9.64
N LEU A 76 6.61 -12.48 9.91
CA LEU A 76 7.94 -11.85 9.84
C LEU A 76 8.86 -12.25 11.01
N SER A 77 8.86 -13.53 11.36
CA SER A 77 9.79 -14.12 12.31
C SER A 77 11.05 -14.60 11.57
N PRO A 78 12.27 -14.31 12.07
CA PRO A 78 13.51 -14.88 11.54
C PRO A 78 13.57 -16.40 11.60
N GLN A 79 12.77 -17.01 12.48
CA GLN A 79 12.67 -18.47 12.60
C GLN A 79 11.73 -19.08 11.55
N ASN A 80 10.98 -18.25 10.82
CA ASN A 80 10.09 -18.70 9.75
C ASN A 80 10.83 -18.62 8.39
N PRO A 81 11.22 -19.77 7.80
CA PRO A 81 11.90 -19.79 6.51
C PRO A 81 11.03 -19.26 5.36
N ASP A 82 9.70 -19.24 5.53
CA ASP A 82 8.72 -18.74 4.57
C ASP A 82 8.18 -17.35 4.97
N ALA A 83 8.83 -16.65 5.91
CA ALA A 83 8.40 -15.33 6.42
C ALA A 83 8.05 -14.34 5.32
N SER A 84 8.99 -14.12 4.39
CA SER A 84 8.79 -13.20 3.28
C SER A 84 7.61 -13.61 2.41
N ARG A 85 7.45 -14.91 2.09
CA ARG A 85 6.35 -15.39 1.25
C ARG A 85 4.99 -15.19 1.92
N HIS A 86 4.86 -15.57 3.19
CA HIS A 86 3.61 -15.40 3.95
C HIS A 86 3.24 -13.92 4.13
N PHE A 87 4.21 -13.08 4.49
CA PHE A 87 4.01 -11.64 4.60
C PHE A 87 3.56 -11.05 3.27
N CYS A 88 4.20 -11.46 2.18
CA CYS A 88 3.94 -10.98 0.84
C CYS A 88 2.53 -11.34 0.33
N THR A 89 2.15 -12.61 0.46
CA THR A 89 0.81 -13.07 0.08
C THR A 89 -0.26 -12.32 0.87
N SER A 90 -0.10 -12.22 2.20
CA SER A 90 -1.06 -11.55 3.07
C SER A 90 -1.21 -10.06 2.72
N THR A 91 -0.09 -9.37 2.45
CA THR A 91 -0.07 -7.96 2.03
C THR A 91 -0.85 -7.74 0.73
N ARG A 92 -0.61 -8.59 -0.28
CA ARG A 92 -1.31 -8.49 -1.57
C ARG A 92 -2.81 -8.69 -1.39
N GLU A 93 -3.20 -9.63 -0.54
CA GLU A 93 -4.61 -9.89 -0.23
C GLU A 93 -5.27 -8.72 0.48
N ILE A 94 -4.57 -8.08 1.44
CA ILE A 94 -5.04 -6.87 2.12
C ILE A 94 -5.30 -5.74 1.11
N ILE A 95 -4.32 -5.40 0.28
CA ILE A 95 -4.44 -4.34 -0.73
C ILE A 95 -5.63 -4.60 -1.68
N ASN A 96 -5.72 -5.83 -2.20
CA ASN A 96 -6.82 -6.21 -3.09
C ASN A 96 -8.17 -6.09 -2.37
N LYS A 97 -8.25 -6.57 -1.13
CA LYS A 97 -9.50 -6.59 -0.37
C LYS A 97 -9.96 -5.17 0.01
N ILE A 98 -9.05 -4.25 0.35
CA ILE A 98 -9.36 -2.83 0.54
C ILE A 98 -10.01 -2.26 -0.72
N LEU A 99 -9.39 -2.48 -1.90
CA LEU A 99 -9.92 -2.01 -3.18
C LEU A 99 -11.25 -2.66 -3.56
N GLU A 100 -11.45 -3.95 -3.30
CA GLU A 100 -12.73 -4.62 -3.54
C GLU A 100 -13.86 -4.05 -2.69
N ILE A 101 -13.59 -3.71 -1.42
CA ILE A 101 -14.58 -3.15 -0.51
C ILE A 101 -14.91 -1.70 -0.87
N LYS A 102 -13.88 -0.90 -1.15
CA LYS A 102 -14.02 0.57 -1.32
C LYS A 102 -14.29 1.00 -2.76
N ALA A 103 -13.90 0.17 -3.72
CA ALA A 103 -14.20 0.33 -5.14
C ALA A 103 -14.80 -0.97 -5.73
N PRO A 104 -16.05 -1.31 -5.36
CA PRO A 104 -16.73 -2.50 -5.88
C PRO A 104 -16.87 -2.44 -7.40
N ASP A 105 -16.66 -3.58 -8.07
CA ASP A 105 -16.65 -3.67 -9.54
C ASP A 105 -17.89 -3.03 -10.17
N THR A 106 -19.07 -3.31 -9.62
CA THR A 106 -20.36 -2.80 -10.11
C THR A 106 -20.43 -1.27 -10.06
N GLU A 107 -19.87 -0.67 -9.03
CA GLU A 107 -19.93 0.76 -8.81
C GLU A 107 -18.89 1.50 -9.65
N VAL A 108 -17.69 0.92 -9.80
CA VAL A 108 -16.66 1.43 -10.70
C VAL A 108 -17.15 1.40 -12.14
N LEU A 109 -17.77 0.31 -12.58
CA LEU A 109 -18.35 0.20 -13.93
C LEU A 109 -19.51 1.17 -14.16
N ARG A 110 -20.23 1.57 -13.10
CA ARG A 110 -21.34 2.53 -13.19
C ARG A 110 -20.84 3.97 -13.28
N GLN A 111 -19.86 4.35 -12.47
CA GLN A 111 -19.34 5.73 -12.42
C GLN A 111 -18.24 6.00 -13.46
N VAL A 112 -17.51 4.96 -13.87
CA VAL A 112 -16.42 5.04 -14.86
C VAL A 112 -16.72 4.05 -15.99
N PRO A 113 -17.71 4.32 -16.86
CA PRO A 113 -18.19 3.35 -17.86
C PRO A 113 -17.12 2.94 -18.88
N ASP A 114 -16.22 3.86 -19.23
CA ASP A 114 -15.10 3.65 -20.17
C ASP A 114 -13.81 3.18 -19.48
N CYS A 115 -13.91 2.62 -18.26
CA CYS A 115 -12.74 2.15 -17.53
C CYS A 115 -12.07 0.95 -18.21
N THR A 116 -10.76 0.85 -18.04
CA THR A 116 -9.98 -0.32 -18.48
C THR A 116 -10.37 -1.55 -17.65
N LYS A 117 -10.64 -2.66 -18.34
CA LYS A 117 -11.05 -3.93 -17.74
C LYS A 117 -9.97 -4.98 -17.96
N THR A 118 -9.91 -5.93 -17.04
CA THR A 118 -9.19 -7.19 -17.17
C THR A 118 -9.83 -8.06 -18.26
N GLU A 119 -9.15 -9.13 -18.67
CA GLU A 119 -9.67 -10.12 -19.63
C GLU A 119 -10.99 -10.76 -19.16
N HIS A 120 -11.22 -10.80 -17.84
CA HIS A 120 -12.45 -11.31 -17.22
C HIS A 120 -13.54 -10.25 -17.05
N GLY A 121 -13.37 -9.06 -17.62
CA GLY A 121 -14.36 -7.98 -17.60
C GLY A 121 -14.42 -7.17 -16.30
N LYS A 122 -13.57 -7.46 -15.31
CA LYS A 122 -13.48 -6.69 -14.05
C LYS A 122 -12.66 -5.41 -14.24
N PRO A 123 -13.00 -4.29 -13.58
CA PRO A 123 -12.15 -3.10 -13.57
C PRO A 123 -10.73 -3.41 -13.11
N THR A 124 -9.75 -2.80 -13.78
CA THR A 124 -8.35 -2.89 -13.37
C THR A 124 -8.10 -2.13 -12.05
N ARG A 125 -6.99 -2.42 -11.35
CA ARG A 125 -6.57 -1.65 -10.17
C ARG A 125 -6.49 -0.15 -10.46
N ARG A 126 -5.89 0.23 -11.59
CA ARG A 126 -5.86 1.61 -12.09
C ARG A 126 -7.25 2.22 -12.19
N SER A 127 -8.23 1.48 -12.72
CA SER A 127 -9.63 1.95 -12.80
C SER A 127 -10.30 2.10 -11.43
N LYS A 128 -9.96 1.24 -10.46
CA LYS A 128 -10.44 1.38 -9.08
C LYS A 128 -9.83 2.60 -8.40
N ILE A 129 -8.53 2.86 -8.58
CA ILE A 129 -7.84 4.06 -8.09
C ILE A 129 -8.47 5.32 -8.68
N LYS A 130 -8.68 5.36 -10.01
CA LYS A 130 -9.34 6.46 -10.68
C LYS A 130 -10.72 6.77 -10.08
N TYR A 131 -11.53 5.73 -9.89
CA TYR A 131 -12.85 5.87 -9.26
C TYR A 131 -12.77 6.47 -7.85
N LEU A 132 -11.83 6.00 -7.03
CA LEU A 132 -11.64 6.50 -5.66
C LEU A 132 -11.20 7.96 -5.61
N LEU A 133 -10.24 8.31 -6.46
CA LEU A 133 -9.75 9.68 -6.64
C LEU A 133 -10.86 10.64 -7.09
N GLN A 134 -11.67 10.24 -8.08
CA GLN A 134 -12.83 11.01 -8.54
C GLN A 134 -13.85 11.26 -7.43
N ARG A 135 -14.13 10.26 -6.57
CA ARG A 135 -15.02 10.43 -5.42
C ARG A 135 -14.50 11.42 -4.39
N LYS A 136 -13.18 11.55 -4.29
CA LYS A 136 -12.53 12.55 -3.48
C LYS A 136 -12.30 13.86 -4.22
N GLY A 137 -12.80 14.04 -5.45
CA GLY A 137 -12.63 15.23 -6.29
C GLY A 137 -11.19 15.52 -6.74
N MET A 138 -10.30 14.54 -6.63
CA MET A 138 -8.94 14.60 -7.18
C MET A 138 -8.96 13.86 -8.51
N SER A 139 -8.89 14.53 -9.66
CA SER A 139 -9.00 13.86 -10.98
C SER A 139 -7.78 14.04 -11.86
N GLU A 140 -6.63 14.32 -11.25
CA GLU A 140 -5.37 14.52 -11.96
C GLU A 140 -4.77 13.19 -12.43
N GLU A 141 -4.51 13.06 -13.72
CA GLU A 141 -3.95 11.84 -14.33
C GLU A 141 -2.56 11.51 -13.76
N THR A 142 -1.74 12.51 -13.47
CA THR A 142 -0.41 12.33 -12.88
C THR A 142 -0.47 11.70 -11.49
N LEU A 143 -1.47 12.06 -10.69
CA LEU A 143 -1.70 11.48 -9.37
C LEU A 143 -2.21 10.04 -9.49
N GLU A 144 -3.14 9.78 -10.41
CA GLU A 144 -3.60 8.41 -10.73
C GLU A 144 -2.42 7.51 -11.12
N GLU A 145 -1.54 7.99 -11.99
CA GLU A 145 -0.36 7.25 -12.45
C GLU A 145 0.65 7.01 -11.34
N PHE A 146 0.90 8.03 -10.51
CA PHE A 146 1.79 7.89 -9.36
C PHE A 146 1.30 6.79 -8.41
N ILE A 147 0.02 6.83 -8.00
CA ILE A 147 -0.54 5.85 -7.07
C ILE A 147 -0.53 4.45 -7.69
N GLU A 148 -0.91 4.30 -8.96
CA GLU A 148 -0.88 2.99 -9.63
C GLU A 148 0.54 2.43 -9.74
N GLN A 149 1.54 3.28 -10.04
CA GLN A 149 2.94 2.88 -10.07
C GLN A 149 3.45 2.51 -8.69
N ASP A 150 3.15 3.29 -7.66
CA ASP A 150 3.58 3.04 -6.29
C ASP A 150 3.00 1.72 -5.74
N MET A 151 1.69 1.51 -5.90
CA MET A 151 1.02 0.26 -5.55
C MET A 151 1.56 -0.92 -6.37
N GLY A 152 1.91 -0.68 -7.64
CA GLY A 152 2.61 -1.62 -8.49
C GLY A 152 3.98 -2.01 -7.93
N ASN A 153 4.76 -1.03 -7.50
CA ASN A 153 6.09 -1.20 -6.93
C ASN A 153 6.04 -1.98 -5.62
N ILE A 154 5.09 -1.70 -4.72
CA ILE A 154 4.89 -2.48 -3.50
C ILE A 154 4.65 -3.95 -3.84
N ILE A 155 3.71 -4.22 -4.76
CA ILE A 155 3.36 -5.59 -5.14
C ILE A 155 4.52 -6.30 -5.86
N GLN A 156 5.30 -5.58 -6.66
CA GLN A 156 6.50 -6.12 -7.31
C GLN A 156 7.63 -6.38 -6.32
N LEU A 157 7.90 -5.47 -5.39
CA LEU A 157 8.88 -5.62 -4.32
C LEU A 157 8.56 -6.89 -3.51
N VAL A 158 7.32 -7.01 -3.09
CA VAL A 158 6.71 -8.18 -2.46
C VAL A 158 6.96 -9.44 -3.30
N HIS A 159 6.73 -9.38 -4.61
CA HIS A 159 6.97 -10.52 -5.49
C HIS A 159 8.45 -10.91 -5.57
N VAL A 160 9.38 -9.98 -5.78
CA VAL A 160 10.82 -10.25 -5.86
C VAL A 160 11.33 -10.93 -4.58
N LEU A 161 10.87 -10.46 -3.42
CA LEU A 161 11.26 -11.02 -2.12
C LEU A 161 10.66 -12.42 -1.91
N SER A 162 9.49 -12.71 -2.49
CA SER A 162 8.86 -14.04 -2.45
C SER A 162 9.43 -15.03 -3.47
N SER A 163 9.89 -14.56 -4.64
CA SER A 163 10.29 -15.36 -5.81
C SER A 163 11.79 -15.67 -5.87
N GLY A 164 12.64 -14.89 -5.19
CA GLY A 164 14.07 -15.16 -5.06
C GLY A 164 14.42 -16.40 -4.20
N THR A 165 13.47 -17.33 -4.00
CA THR A 165 13.47 -18.37 -2.96
C THR A 165 13.89 -19.77 -3.43
N HIS A 166 14.58 -19.89 -4.57
CA HIS A 166 15.43 -21.07 -4.82
C HIS A 166 16.85 -20.80 -4.28
N GLY A 167 16.99 -20.82 -2.96
CA GLY A 167 18.30 -20.80 -2.31
C GLY A 167 18.29 -20.18 -0.92
N LEU A 168 18.22 -21.05 0.09
CA LEU A 168 18.51 -20.81 1.51
C LEU A 168 17.48 -19.96 2.28
N ALA A 169 16.72 -20.64 3.13
CA ALA A 169 16.05 -20.04 4.28
C ALA A 169 17.02 -19.14 5.07
N GLY A 170 16.56 -17.97 5.53
CA GLY A 170 17.33 -17.07 6.41
C GLY A 170 18.19 -16.01 5.72
N LYS A 171 17.89 -15.63 4.47
CA LYS A 171 18.69 -14.64 3.71
C LYS A 171 18.44 -13.17 4.10
N PHE A 172 17.22 -12.83 4.53
CA PHE A 172 16.90 -11.47 4.99
C PHE A 172 17.12 -11.35 6.49
N ASP A 173 17.88 -10.34 6.90
CA ASP A 173 18.02 -10.02 8.32
C ASP A 173 16.79 -9.26 8.84
N LEU A 174 16.71 -9.13 10.17
CA LEU A 174 15.61 -8.43 10.84
C LEU A 174 15.42 -7.00 10.36
N ASN A 175 16.50 -6.30 9.98
CA ASN A 175 16.40 -4.92 9.51
C ASN A 175 15.75 -4.89 8.14
N GLN A 176 16.15 -5.78 7.23
CA GLN A 176 15.54 -5.88 5.89
C GLN A 176 14.06 -6.25 5.96
N LEU A 177 13.67 -7.15 6.88
CA LEU A 177 12.26 -7.49 7.12
C LEU A 177 11.48 -6.31 7.73
N SER A 178 12.09 -5.56 8.63
CA SER A 178 11.47 -4.38 9.26
C SER A 178 11.28 -3.24 8.25
N SER A 179 12.29 -2.95 7.42
CA SER A 179 12.19 -1.97 6.34
C SER A 179 11.10 -2.36 5.32
N LEU A 180 11.02 -3.65 4.97
CA LEU A 180 9.94 -4.16 4.12
C LEU A 180 8.56 -3.95 4.75
N LYS A 181 8.41 -4.29 6.04
CA LYS A 181 7.17 -4.06 6.78
C LYS A 181 6.77 -2.59 6.71
N LYS A 182 7.71 -1.69 7.03
CA LYS A 182 7.48 -0.24 7.01
C LYS A 182 7.01 0.25 5.65
N ARG A 183 7.67 -0.17 4.56
CA ARG A 183 7.26 0.20 3.19
C ARG A 183 5.85 -0.23 2.87
N VAL A 184 5.47 -1.45 3.24
CA VAL A 184 4.12 -1.96 3.02
C VAL A 184 3.11 -1.20 3.86
N GLU A 185 3.41 -0.98 5.13
CA GLU A 185 2.59 -0.23 6.06
C GLU A 185 2.30 1.18 5.53
N ASP A 186 3.34 1.92 5.14
CA ASP A 186 3.21 3.27 4.56
C ASP A 186 2.39 3.28 3.28
N GLY A 187 2.57 2.28 2.41
CA GLY A 187 1.76 2.14 1.20
C GLY A 187 0.30 1.84 1.47
N ILE A 188 0.00 1.05 2.51
CA ILE A 188 -1.40 0.83 2.94
C ILE A 188 -1.98 2.11 3.55
N PHE A 189 -1.21 2.86 4.35
CA PHE A 189 -1.62 4.18 4.83
C PHE A 189 -1.92 5.14 3.68
N PHE A 190 -1.06 5.18 2.68
CA PHE A 190 -1.27 5.99 1.50
C PHE A 190 -2.53 5.57 0.74
N LEU A 191 -2.80 4.26 0.65
CA LEU A 191 -4.05 3.76 0.07
C LEU A 191 -5.27 4.25 0.86
N PHE A 192 -5.22 4.30 2.20
CA PHE A 192 -6.30 4.84 3.04
C PHE A 192 -6.65 6.29 2.70
N GLU A 193 -5.70 7.06 2.18
CA GLU A 193 -5.92 8.45 1.79
C GLU A 193 -6.72 8.62 0.51
N ILE A 194 -6.94 7.56 -0.25
CA ILE A 194 -7.81 7.59 -1.43
C ILE A 194 -9.14 6.85 -1.24
N VAL A 195 -9.28 5.99 -0.24
CA VAL A 195 -10.56 5.29 0.08
C VAL A 195 -11.47 6.03 1.05
#